data_AF-A0A7V9VTD9-F1
#
_entry.id   AF-A0A7V9VTD9-F1
#
_cell.length_a   1.000
_cell.length_b   1.000
_cell.length_c   1.000
_cell.angle_alpha   90.00
_cell.angle_beta   90.00
_cell.angle_gamma   90.00
#
_symmetry.space_group_name_H-M   'P 1'
#
loop_
_entity.id
_entity.type
_entity.pdbx_description
1 polymer ?
#
loop_
_entity_poly.entity_id
_entity_poly.type
_entity_poly.pdbx_seq_one_letter_code
_entity_poly.pdbx_strand_id
1 'polypeptide(L)'
;MSRIVLTECVDCRIELTRADIALLHGQLSKYFEVRPSFDGIAYVVNPASTVGVIRLPSGRQLELRSKVPLRNLLWMLSYAYDVPHLMLDDTVEITRFEQVI
;
A
#
# COMPACT_ATOMS: atom_id res chain seq x y z
N MET A 1 -4.77 -8.43 -15.79
CA MET A 1 -4.56 -7.14 -15.09
C MET A 1 -3.21 -7.20 -14.40
N SER A 2 -2.35 -6.19 -14.61
CA SER A 2 -1.02 -6.15 -13.99
C SER A 2 -1.10 -5.50 -12.60
N ARG A 3 -0.49 -6.14 -11.60
CA ARG A 3 -0.46 -5.73 -10.19
C ARG A 3 0.94 -5.24 -9.83
N ILE A 4 1.02 -4.10 -9.16
CA ILE A 4 2.26 -3.51 -8.64
C ILE A 4 2.14 -3.54 -7.13
N VAL A 5 3.11 -4.17 -6.46
CA VAL A 5 3.14 -4.24 -5.00
C VAL A 5 4.13 -3.19 -4.51
N LEU A 6 3.65 -2.32 -3.61
CA LEU A 6 4.44 -1.33 -2.89
C LEU A 6 4.35 -1.65 -1.40
N THR A 7 5.41 -1.36 -0.67
CA THR A 7 5.42 -1.50 0.79
C THR A 7 5.48 -0.11 1.39
N GLU A 8 4.66 0.14 2.42
CA GLU A 8 4.67 1.40 3.18
C GLU A 8 6.09 1.83 3.53
N CYS A 9 6.42 3.11 3.45
CA CYS A 9 7.71 3.68 3.80
C CYS A 9 8.91 3.04 3.05
N VAL A 10 8.69 2.39 1.90
CA VAL A 10 9.75 1.86 1.03
C VAL A 10 9.69 2.56 -0.32
N ASP A 11 10.84 3.07 -0.75
CA ASP A 11 11.02 3.60 -2.10
C ASP A 11 10.99 2.43 -3.11
N CYS A 12 10.05 2.48 -4.05
CA CYS A 12 9.94 1.50 -5.13
C CYS A 12 10.09 2.20 -6.49
N ARG A 13 10.94 1.64 -7.35
CA ARG A 13 11.12 2.12 -8.71
C ARG A 13 10.11 1.45 -9.63
N ILE A 14 9.22 2.24 -10.23
CA ILE A 14 8.16 1.75 -11.11
C ILE A 14 7.98 2.63 -12.33
N GLU A 15 7.63 2.00 -13.44
CA GLU A 15 7.24 2.71 -14.66
C GLU A 15 5.77 3.11 -14.57
N LEU A 16 5.48 4.40 -14.69
CA LEU A 16 4.14 4.95 -14.61
C LEU A 16 3.77 5.71 -15.87
N THR A 17 2.50 5.59 -16.29
CA THR A 17 2.00 6.41 -17.39
C THR A 17 1.76 7.84 -16.88
N ARG A 18 1.73 8.81 -17.79
CA ARG A 18 1.44 10.22 -17.44
C ARG A 18 0.12 10.38 -16.69
N ALA A 19 -0.91 9.61 -17.04
CA ALA A 19 -2.20 9.64 -16.36
C ALA A 19 -2.12 9.10 -14.92
N ASP A 20 -1.34 8.03 -14.70
CA ASP A 20 -1.12 7.49 -13.35
C ASP A 20 -0.39 8.50 -12.47
N ILE A 21 0.61 9.18 -13.02
CA ILE A 21 1.40 10.20 -12.31
C ILE A 21 0.53 11.40 -11.96
N ALA A 22 -0.35 11.83 -12.88
CA ALA A 22 -1.29 12.92 -12.61
C ALA A 22 -2.25 12.59 -11.47
N LEU A 23 -2.70 11.33 -11.35
CA LEU A 23 -3.50 10.88 -10.22
C LEU A 23 -2.70 10.94 -8.92
N LEU A 24 -1.47 10.41 -8.92
CA LEU A 24 -0.62 10.34 -7.74
C LEU A 24 -0.18 11.74 -7.24
N HIS A 25 0.19 12.66 -8.14
CA HIS A 25 0.52 14.05 -7.78
C HIS A 25 -0.71 14.92 -7.52
N GLY A 26 -1.88 14.54 -8.02
CA GLY A 26 -3.12 15.26 -7.79
C GLY A 26 -3.81 14.77 -6.52
N GLN A 27 -4.78 13.89 -6.71
CA GLN A 27 -5.71 13.46 -5.67
C GLN A 27 -5.04 12.68 -4.53
N LEU A 28 -3.94 11.98 -4.84
CA LEU A 28 -3.27 11.11 -3.87
C LEU A 28 -1.94 11.69 -3.34
N SER A 29 -1.65 12.96 -3.60
CA SER A 29 -0.38 13.61 -3.23
C SER A 29 -0.07 13.59 -1.74
N LYS A 30 -1.10 13.51 -0.88
CA LYS A 30 -0.94 13.43 0.57
C LYS A 30 -0.48 12.05 1.06
N TYR A 31 -0.64 11.02 0.23
CA TYR A 31 -0.39 9.62 0.57
C TYR A 31 0.86 9.06 -0.12
N PHE A 32 1.40 9.77 -1.11
CA PHE A 32 2.53 9.32 -1.90
C PHE A 32 3.57 10.41 -2.06
N GLU A 33 4.83 10.03 -1.88
CA GLU A 33 5.94 10.77 -2.45
C GLU A 33 6.28 10.15 -3.80
N VAL A 34 6.20 10.97 -4.86
CA VAL A 34 6.55 10.55 -6.22
C VAL A 34 7.67 11.46 -6.72
N ARG A 35 8.77 10.84 -7.13
CA ARG A 35 9.97 11.54 -7.63
C ARG A 35 10.42 10.89 -8.94
N PRO A 36 10.87 11.67 -9.94
CA PRO A 36 11.48 11.07 -11.12
C PRO A 36 12.75 10.31 -10.74
N SER A 37 13.00 9.17 -11.39
CA SER A 37 14.28 8.47 -11.26
C SER A 37 15.36 9.17 -12.10
N PHE A 38 16.63 9.01 -11.72
CA PHE A 38 17.76 9.66 -12.38
C PHE A 38 17.97 9.22 -13.84
N ASP A 39 17.44 8.06 -14.24
CA ASP A 39 17.51 7.58 -15.62
C ASP A 39 16.41 8.16 -16.53
N GLY A 40 15.41 8.85 -15.95
CA GLY A 40 14.29 9.44 -16.68
C GLY A 40 13.26 8.45 -17.22
N ILE A 41 13.43 7.15 -16.99
CA ILE A 41 12.55 6.09 -17.53
C ILE A 41 11.52 5.66 -16.49
N ALA A 42 11.87 5.73 -15.21
CA ALA A 42 11.01 5.31 -14.11
C ALA A 42 10.76 6.42 -13.08
N TYR A 43 9.81 6.16 -12.19
CA TYR A 43 9.52 6.99 -11.02
C TYR A 43 9.83 6.21 -9.75
N VAL A 44 10.39 6.92 -8.77
CA VAL A 44 10.48 6.45 -7.39
C VAL A 44 9.20 6.83 -6.68
N VAL A 45 8.46 5.83 -6.21
CA VAL A 45 7.21 5.99 -5.49
C VAL A 45 7.37 5.43 -4.09
N ASN A 46 7.07 6.26 -3.10
CA ASN A 46 6.99 5.87 -1.70
C ASN A 46 5.57 6.14 -1.19
N PRO A 47 4.83 5.09 -0.76
CA PRO A 47 3.47 5.25 -0.26
C PRO A 47 3.38 5.79 1.18
N ALA A 48 4.47 6.33 1.74
CA ALA A 48 4.55 6.78 3.14
C ALA A 48 3.95 5.70 4.08
N SER A 49 3.17 6.07 5.09
CA SER A 49 2.48 5.12 5.99
C SER A 49 1.13 4.63 5.44
N THR A 50 0.96 4.59 4.12
CA THR A 50 -0.33 4.23 3.49
C THR A 50 -0.37 2.74 3.12
N VAL A 51 -1.46 2.08 3.49
CA VAL A 51 -1.79 0.69 3.12
C VAL A 51 -3.14 0.62 2.41
N GLY A 52 -3.35 -0.36 1.52
CA GLY A 52 -4.60 -0.49 0.76
C GLY A 52 -4.40 -0.86 -0.70
N VAL A 53 -5.45 -0.65 -1.51
CA VAL A 53 -5.46 -1.00 -2.93
C VAL A 53 -6.00 0.16 -3.75
N ILE A 54 -5.28 0.54 -4.81
CA ILE A 54 -5.65 1.66 -5.69
C ILE A 54 -5.68 1.17 -7.13
N ARG A 55 -6.76 1.49 -7.86
CA ARG A 55 -6.82 1.30 -9.31
C ARG A 55 -6.27 2.53 -10.01
N LEU A 56 -5.28 2.33 -10.85
CA LEU A 56 -4.67 3.38 -11.66
C LEU A 56 -5.44 3.58 -12.97
N PRO A 57 -5.41 4.79 -13.57
CA PRO A 57 -6.02 5.08 -14.87
C PRO A 57 -5.51 4.17 -16.00
N SER A 58 -4.26 3.69 -15.92
CA SER A 58 -3.72 2.67 -16.84
C SER A 58 -4.37 1.30 -16.73
N GLY A 59 -5.32 1.09 -15.80
CA GLY A 59 -5.94 -0.21 -15.53
C GLY A 59 -5.10 -1.14 -14.66
N ARG A 60 -3.92 -0.68 -14.21
CA ARG A 60 -3.06 -1.39 -13.25
C ARG A 60 -3.57 -1.20 -11.82
N GLN A 61 -3.22 -2.13 -10.95
CA GLN A 61 -3.58 -2.07 -9.53
C GLN A 61 -2.31 -1.87 -8.69
N LEU A 62 -2.29 -0.82 -7.87
CA LEU A 62 -1.33 -0.69 -6.78
C LEU A 62 -1.87 -1.42 -5.57
N GLU A 63 -1.07 -2.31 -5.00
CA GLU A 63 -1.29 -2.90 -3.69
C GLU A 63 -0.24 -2.33 -2.74
N LEU A 64 -0.67 -1.69 -1.67
CA LEU A 64 0.16 -1.09 -0.65
C LEU A 64 0.13 -1.98 0.59
N ARG A 65 1.26 -2.57 0.94
CA ARG A 65 1.40 -3.50 2.07
C ARG A 65 2.06 -2.82 3.25
N SER A 66 1.62 -3.21 4.45
CA SER A 66 2.30 -2.86 5.70
C SER A 66 3.68 -3.50 5.76
N LYS A 67 4.67 -2.77 6.30
CA LYS A 67 6.01 -3.30 6.61
C LYS A 67 5.93 -4.32 7.74
N VAL A 68 5.07 -4.04 8.71
CA VAL A 68 4.81 -4.92 9.84
C VAL A 68 3.64 -5.81 9.47
N PRO A 69 3.78 -7.15 9.52
CA PRO A 69 2.64 -8.04 9.35
C PRO A 69 1.52 -7.62 10.29
N LEU A 70 0.30 -7.46 9.78
CA LEU A 70 -0.88 -7.13 10.59
C LEU A 70 -1.03 -8.09 11.79
N ARG A 71 -0.61 -9.34 11.62
CA ARG A 71 -0.52 -10.35 12.70
C ARG A 71 0.28 -9.86 13.91
N ASN A 72 1.40 -9.18 13.72
CA ASN A 72 2.22 -8.68 14.83
C ASN A 72 1.51 -7.56 15.59
N LEU A 73 0.80 -6.67 14.87
CA LEU A 73 0.00 -5.61 15.48
C LEU A 73 -1.19 -6.19 16.25
N LEU A 74 -1.91 -7.14 15.65
CA LEU A 74 -3.00 -7.85 16.28
C LEU A 74 -2.54 -8.67 17.49
N TRP A 75 -1.35 -9.28 17.42
CA TRP A 75 -0.72 -9.96 18.55
C TRP A 75 -0.45 -8.98 19.70
N MET A 76 0.16 -7.84 19.43
CA MET A 76 0.40 -6.80 20.45
C MET A 76 -0.89 -6.30 21.08
N LEU A 77 -1.95 -6.09 20.30
CA LEU A 77 -3.26 -5.69 20.82
C LEU A 77 -3.90 -6.80 21.67
N SER A 78 -3.86 -8.06 21.23
CA SER A 78 -4.37 -9.18 22.03
C SER A 78 -3.67 -9.30 23.38
N TYR A 79 -2.35 -9.08 23.39
CA TYR A 79 -1.56 -9.11 24.61
C TYR A 79 -1.87 -7.91 25.52
N ALA A 80 -1.97 -6.70 24.97
CA ALA A 80 -2.18 -5.47 25.75
C ALA A 80 -3.59 -5.38 26.37
N TYR A 81 -4.60 -5.94 25.70
CA TYR A 81 -5.99 -5.89 26.15
C TYR A 81 -6.49 -7.21 26.77
N ASP A 82 -5.60 -8.19 26.98
CA ASP A 82 -5.94 -9.53 27.48
C ASP A 82 -7.11 -10.17 26.71
N VAL A 83 -7.13 -9.97 25.39
CA VAL A 83 -8.16 -10.52 24.50
C VAL A 83 -7.61 -11.82 23.91
N PRO A 84 -8.12 -12.99 24.34
CA PRO A 84 -7.70 -14.24 23.73
C PRO A 84 -8.25 -14.29 22.29
N HIS A 85 -7.38 -14.62 21.34
CA HIS A 85 -7.72 -15.04 19.95
C HIS A 85 -7.84 -14.00 18.82
N LEU A 86 -7.08 -12.89 18.80
CA LEU A 86 -6.85 -12.16 17.52
C LEU A 86 -5.83 -12.85 16.60
N MET A 87 -5.52 -14.13 16.83
CA MET A 87 -4.68 -14.92 15.94
C MET A 87 -5.51 -15.36 14.73
N LEU A 88 -5.57 -14.49 13.72
CA LEU A 88 -5.93 -14.91 12.36
C LEU A 88 -4.77 -15.77 11.84
N ASP A 89 -4.85 -17.09 12.03
CA ASP A 89 -3.98 -18.05 11.34
C ASP A 89 -4.32 -18.15 9.84
N ASP A 90 -5.37 -17.46 9.40
CA ASP A 90 -5.70 -17.31 8.00
C ASP A 90 -5.00 -16.10 7.39
N THR A 91 -4.44 -16.32 6.20
CA THR A 91 -3.93 -15.26 5.34
C THR A 91 -5.12 -14.39 4.95
N VAL A 92 -5.39 -13.31 5.69
CA VAL A 92 -6.46 -12.37 5.35
C VAL A 92 -6.06 -11.60 4.11
N GLU A 93 -6.45 -12.10 2.94
CA GLU A 93 -6.47 -11.29 1.74
C GLU A 93 -7.55 -10.22 1.90
N ILE A 94 -7.14 -9.02 2.30
CA ILE A 94 -8.03 -7.84 2.35
C ILE A 94 -8.55 -7.59 0.93
N THR A 95 -9.73 -8.12 0.64
CA THR A 95 -10.33 -8.03 -0.70
C THR A 95 -11.19 -6.78 -0.84
N ARG A 96 -11.72 -6.22 0.27
CA ARG A 96 -12.52 -4.97 0.34
C ARG A 96 -12.44 -4.31 1.73
N PHE A 97 -12.59 -2.99 1.78
CA PHE A 97 -12.35 -2.12 2.94
C PHE A 97 -13.55 -1.96 3.90
N GLU A 98 -14.68 -2.64 3.67
CA GLU A 98 -15.94 -2.43 4.42
C GLU A 98 -16.03 -3.22 5.75
N GLN A 99 -14.93 -3.73 6.30
CA GLN A 99 -14.96 -4.66 7.44
C GLN A 99 -14.18 -4.22 8.69
N VAL A 100 -14.07 -2.92 8.95
CA VAL A 100 -13.61 -2.43 10.25
C VAL A 100 -14.73 -1.62 10.90
N ILE A 101 -15.43 -2.24 11.86
CA ILE A 101 -16.30 -1.58 12.85
C ILE A 101 -15.52 -1.55 14.16
#